data_AF-A0A9E2CF62-F1
#
_entry.id   AF-A0A9E2CF62-F1
#
_cell.length_a   1.000
_cell.length_b   1.000
_cell.length_c   1.000
_cell.angle_alpha   90.00
_cell.angle_beta   90.00
_cell.angle_gamma   90.00
#
_symmetry.space_group_name_H-M   'P 1'
#
loop_
_entity.id
_entity.type
_entity.pdbx_description
1 polymer ?
#
loop_
_entity_poly.entity_id
_entity_poly.type
_entity_poly.pdbx_seq_one_letter_code
_entity_poly.pdbx_strand_id
1 'polypeptide(L)'
;MTVSQYTAVATLGSLLALGMPPTARGQENSDCLQCHDSSGLRVERHGRDISLYVDAERFAQSVHADLDCISCHEELDGVEDWPHPVGLARVNCGECHEDKDGPIADYWASTHGQEVRAGDEDAPMCQDCHGNHYILSLNDPNSAISPFKIPQMCAQCHAEGAEVARTHNIPEEQIVQRYKQSIHGEGLFKQGLVVTAVCTSCHTGHNVRPHTDPKSTIHKDQVRKTCMKCHGLIEEVHRKVIAGELWEREGAVPVCVECHSPHEVRKVFYDTNMSNADCLRCHRDRTLVASTDGRPLFVDVSEHVGSIHGRKNVSCAQCHSGLDPADTERPCKGSTELVNCAVCHEAEVGDYNRGRHGQLHAAGDTNAPYCTDCHGRHGILEHEVPEDASVLLTDIVRESPTYSRNIPALCARCHREGERAAVRYFGPEQKIIEHYTMSIHGKGLLESGLTVTATCTDCHSPHKELPRSDPDSTISKRNIAATCGQCHDGIYEQYQQSVHSVRGNPDYESRRLRG
;
A
#
# COMPACT_ATOMS: atom_id res chain seq x y z
N MET A 1 -12.23 -68.41 -42.28
CA MET A 1 -11.31 -69.22 -41.46
C MET A 1 -10.95 -68.35 -40.26
N THR A 2 -11.31 -68.60 -39.01
CA THR A 2 -11.89 -69.76 -38.32
C THR A 2 -12.46 -69.23 -37.01
N VAL A 3 -13.69 -69.62 -36.72
CA VAL A 3 -14.34 -69.56 -35.40
C VAL A 3 -13.55 -70.47 -34.45
N SER A 4 -13.34 -70.06 -33.20
CA SER A 4 -13.03 -71.01 -32.14
C SER A 4 -13.82 -70.66 -30.88
N GLN A 5 -14.94 -71.37 -30.76
CA GLN A 5 -15.72 -71.53 -29.54
C GLN A 5 -14.92 -72.41 -28.57
N TYR A 6 -14.84 -72.02 -27.30
CA TYR A 6 -14.56 -72.96 -26.22
C TYR A 6 -15.68 -72.87 -25.18
N THR A 7 -16.38 -73.99 -25.07
CA THR A 7 -17.46 -74.32 -24.15
C THR A 7 -16.92 -74.51 -22.73
N ALA A 8 -17.49 -73.79 -21.76
CA ALA A 8 -17.25 -74.03 -20.34
C ALA A 8 -18.10 -75.23 -19.87
N VAL A 9 -17.45 -76.24 -19.31
CA VAL A 9 -18.09 -77.38 -18.64
C VAL A 9 -18.25 -77.01 -17.16
N ALA A 10 -19.50 -76.87 -16.73
CA ALA A 10 -19.86 -76.72 -15.33
C ALA A 10 -19.72 -78.07 -14.61
N THR A 11 -18.92 -78.09 -13.54
CA THR A 11 -18.92 -79.18 -12.55
C THR A 11 -19.47 -78.63 -11.24
N LEU A 12 -20.61 -79.17 -10.82
CA LEU A 12 -21.22 -78.92 -9.51
C LEU A 12 -20.34 -79.56 -8.42
N GLY A 13 -19.67 -78.73 -7.64
CA GLY A 13 -19.09 -79.10 -6.35
C GLY A 13 -19.96 -78.55 -5.23
N SER A 14 -20.80 -79.40 -4.63
CA SER A 14 -21.49 -79.12 -3.37
C SER A 14 -20.46 -79.03 -2.25
N LEU A 15 -20.20 -77.82 -1.76
CA LEU A 15 -19.45 -77.57 -0.52
C LEU A 15 -20.41 -77.10 0.57
N LEU A 16 -20.43 -77.89 1.65
CA LEU A 16 -21.14 -77.65 2.90
C LEU A 16 -20.95 -76.21 3.39
N ALA A 17 -22.05 -75.52 3.61
CA ALA A 17 -22.09 -74.30 4.42
C ALA A 17 -21.82 -74.66 5.89
N LEU A 18 -20.58 -74.51 6.35
CA LEU A 18 -20.32 -74.24 7.76
C LEU A 18 -20.58 -72.75 7.99
N GLY A 19 -21.58 -72.44 8.82
CA GLY A 19 -21.92 -71.08 9.21
C GLY A 19 -20.70 -70.38 9.81
N MET A 20 -20.22 -69.36 9.10
CA MET A 20 -19.42 -68.33 9.73
C MET A 20 -20.29 -67.64 10.79
N PRO A 21 -19.78 -67.39 12.00
CA PRO A 21 -20.46 -66.51 12.94
C PRO A 21 -20.70 -65.15 12.25
N PRO A 22 -21.79 -64.43 12.56
CA PRO A 22 -21.95 -63.08 12.04
C PRO A 22 -20.71 -62.29 12.47
N THR A 23 -19.88 -61.93 11.51
CA THR A 23 -18.92 -60.84 11.69
C THR A 23 -19.72 -59.65 12.18
N ALA A 24 -19.29 -59.08 13.31
CA ALA A 24 -19.84 -57.84 13.84
C ALA A 24 -20.14 -56.88 12.68
N ARG A 25 -21.40 -56.50 12.52
CA ARG A 25 -21.76 -55.45 11.57
C ARG A 25 -21.11 -54.19 12.11
N GLY A 26 -20.05 -53.71 11.46
CA GLY A 26 -19.65 -52.32 11.59
C GLY A 26 -20.85 -51.47 11.19
N GLN A 27 -21.15 -50.42 11.95
CA GLN A 27 -22.24 -49.50 11.62
C GLN A 27 -21.94 -48.90 10.24
N GLU A 28 -22.83 -49.11 9.27
CA GLU A 28 -22.68 -48.56 7.93
C GLU A 28 -23.30 -47.15 7.88
N ASN A 29 -22.90 -46.32 6.92
CA ASN A 29 -23.55 -45.01 6.70
C ASN A 29 -25.07 -45.10 6.52
N SER A 30 -25.55 -46.21 5.96
CA SER A 30 -26.97 -46.48 5.79
C SER A 30 -27.73 -46.59 7.11
N ASP A 31 -27.07 -47.04 8.20
CA ASP A 31 -27.66 -47.12 9.54
C ASP A 31 -27.91 -45.72 10.12
N CYS A 32 -26.96 -44.79 9.92
CA CYS A 32 -27.09 -43.40 10.38
C CYS A 32 -28.17 -42.65 9.58
N LEU A 33 -28.21 -42.86 8.26
CA LEU A 33 -29.11 -42.16 7.35
C LEU A 33 -30.59 -42.57 7.53
N GLN A 34 -30.89 -43.73 8.15
CA GLN A 34 -32.27 -44.10 8.50
C GLN A 34 -32.99 -43.02 9.34
N CYS A 35 -32.25 -42.29 10.19
CA CYS A 35 -32.78 -41.16 10.96
C CYS A 35 -32.34 -39.81 10.39
N HIS A 36 -31.08 -39.70 9.96
CA HIS A 36 -30.49 -38.42 9.57
C HIS A 36 -30.82 -37.96 8.14
N ASP A 37 -31.42 -38.79 7.29
CA ASP A 37 -31.92 -38.37 5.95
C ASP A 37 -33.28 -37.64 6.04
N SER A 38 -33.84 -37.44 7.24
CA SER A 38 -35.08 -36.69 7.41
C SER A 38 -34.84 -35.20 7.55
N SER A 39 -35.33 -34.40 6.60
CA SER A 39 -35.24 -32.92 6.63
C SER A 39 -35.95 -32.26 7.82
N GLY A 40 -36.77 -33.02 8.56
CA GLY A 40 -37.48 -32.57 9.76
C GLY A 40 -36.77 -32.87 11.08
N LEU A 41 -35.63 -33.59 11.08
CA LEU A 41 -34.92 -33.96 12.30
C LEU A 41 -34.13 -32.75 12.85
N ARG A 42 -34.43 -32.35 14.08
CA ARG A 42 -33.91 -31.12 14.70
C ARG A 42 -33.67 -31.29 16.19
N VAL A 43 -32.76 -30.49 16.73
CA VAL A 43 -32.45 -30.43 18.16
C VAL A 43 -32.32 -28.98 18.62
N GLU A 44 -32.83 -28.67 19.81
CA GLU A 44 -32.60 -27.37 20.43
C GLU A 44 -31.25 -27.38 21.18
N ARG A 45 -30.37 -26.43 20.86
CA ARG A 45 -29.08 -26.24 21.54
C ARG A 45 -28.85 -24.76 21.80
N HIS A 46 -28.72 -24.38 23.07
CA HIS A 46 -28.56 -22.97 23.50
C HIS A 46 -29.63 -22.02 22.92
N GLY A 47 -30.91 -22.45 22.92
CA GLY A 47 -32.03 -21.66 22.40
C GLY A 47 -32.07 -21.53 20.88
N ARG A 48 -31.20 -22.24 20.15
CA ARG A 48 -31.22 -22.32 18.68
C ARG A 48 -31.68 -23.70 18.23
N ASP A 49 -32.56 -23.70 17.23
CA ASP A 49 -33.10 -24.92 16.62
C ASP A 49 -32.20 -25.36 15.46
N ILE A 50 -31.47 -26.47 15.67
CA ILE A 50 -30.42 -26.97 14.78
C ILE A 50 -30.92 -28.18 14.00
N SER A 51 -30.81 -28.13 12.68
CA SER A 51 -31.10 -29.26 11.80
C SER A 51 -30.03 -30.36 11.94
N LEU A 52 -30.47 -31.61 12.10
CA LEU A 52 -29.61 -32.80 12.09
C LEU A 52 -29.66 -33.55 10.75
N TYR A 53 -30.40 -33.02 9.77
CA TYR A 53 -30.47 -33.57 8.42
C TYR A 53 -29.11 -33.62 7.72
N VAL A 54 -28.83 -34.78 7.11
CA VAL A 54 -27.69 -35.04 6.24
C VAL A 54 -28.20 -35.53 4.89
N ASP A 55 -27.88 -34.77 3.85
CA ASP A 55 -28.22 -35.10 2.47
C ASP A 55 -27.16 -36.06 1.90
N ALA A 56 -27.55 -37.30 1.67
CA ALA A 56 -26.63 -38.35 1.22
C ALA A 56 -26.06 -38.06 -0.19
N GLU A 57 -26.86 -37.51 -1.10
CA GLU A 57 -26.41 -37.17 -2.46
C GLU A 57 -25.40 -36.03 -2.46
N ARG A 58 -25.58 -35.06 -1.56
CA ARG A 58 -24.62 -33.97 -1.38
C ARG A 58 -23.37 -34.43 -0.63
N PHE A 59 -23.50 -35.31 0.36
CA PHE A 59 -22.36 -35.89 1.07
C PHE A 59 -21.46 -36.67 0.12
N ALA A 60 -22.03 -37.38 -0.86
CA ALA A 60 -21.27 -38.11 -1.88
C ALA A 60 -20.34 -37.23 -2.76
N GLN A 61 -20.50 -35.90 -2.72
CA GLN A 61 -19.62 -34.94 -3.40
C GLN A 61 -18.48 -34.42 -2.51
N SER A 62 -18.51 -34.77 -1.21
CA SER A 62 -17.48 -34.41 -0.25
C SER A 62 -16.16 -35.09 -0.58
N VAL A 63 -15.05 -34.46 -0.23
CA VAL A 63 -13.71 -35.10 -0.28
C VAL A 63 -13.59 -36.28 0.69
N HIS A 64 -14.52 -36.39 1.65
CA HIS A 64 -14.62 -37.48 2.62
C HIS A 64 -15.76 -38.47 2.29
N ALA A 65 -16.29 -38.46 1.07
CA ALA A 65 -17.45 -39.29 0.69
C ALA A 65 -17.24 -40.80 0.90
N ASP A 66 -15.99 -41.27 0.82
CA ASP A 66 -15.62 -42.67 1.00
C ASP A 66 -15.45 -43.08 2.48
N LEU A 67 -15.60 -42.14 3.44
CA LEU A 67 -15.50 -42.43 4.87
C LEU A 67 -16.85 -42.79 5.47
N ASP A 68 -16.84 -43.74 6.40
CA ASP A 68 -18.01 -44.02 7.24
C ASP A 68 -18.22 -42.88 8.27
N CYS A 69 -19.46 -42.61 8.65
CA CYS A 69 -19.84 -41.54 9.59
C CYS A 69 -19.07 -41.66 10.91
N ILE A 70 -18.87 -42.89 11.38
CA ILE A 70 -18.14 -43.22 12.62
C ILE A 70 -16.63 -42.95 12.51
N SER A 71 -16.08 -42.81 11.30
CA SER A 71 -14.67 -42.43 11.10
C SER A 71 -14.39 -41.01 11.57
N CYS A 72 -15.43 -40.17 11.64
CA CYS A 72 -15.35 -38.81 12.17
C CYS A 72 -16.07 -38.71 13.53
N HIS A 73 -17.18 -39.44 13.69
CA HIS A 73 -17.93 -39.55 14.93
C HIS A 73 -17.54 -40.80 15.71
N GLU A 74 -16.26 -40.90 16.07
CA GLU A 74 -15.67 -42.08 16.71
C GLU A 74 -16.38 -42.49 18.00
N GLU A 75 -16.96 -41.54 18.73
CA GLU A 75 -17.73 -41.79 19.94
C GLU A 75 -19.01 -42.62 19.72
N LEU A 76 -19.43 -42.80 18.46
CA LEU A 76 -20.55 -43.65 18.08
C LEU A 76 -20.15 -45.08 17.71
N ASP A 77 -18.85 -45.35 17.52
CA ASP A 77 -18.37 -46.69 17.16
C ASP A 77 -18.74 -47.71 18.25
N GLY A 78 -19.47 -48.75 17.84
CA GLY A 78 -19.96 -49.80 18.75
C GLY A 78 -21.11 -49.40 19.67
N VAL A 79 -21.72 -48.22 19.48
CA VAL A 79 -22.92 -47.82 20.25
C VAL A 79 -24.15 -48.63 19.79
N GLU A 80 -24.78 -49.32 20.72
CA GLU A 80 -25.99 -50.14 20.46
C GLU A 80 -27.29 -49.44 20.90
N ASP A 81 -27.21 -48.37 21.68
CA ASP A 81 -28.37 -47.60 22.15
C ASP A 81 -28.80 -46.55 21.12
N TRP A 82 -29.90 -46.84 20.41
CA TRP A 82 -30.50 -45.97 19.38
C TRP A 82 -31.96 -45.61 19.71
N PRO A 83 -32.40 -44.34 19.52
CA PRO A 83 -31.62 -43.19 19.06
C PRO A 83 -30.51 -42.81 20.04
N HIS A 84 -29.31 -42.56 19.52
CA HIS A 84 -28.15 -42.21 20.34
C HIS A 84 -28.38 -40.89 21.08
N PRO A 85 -27.69 -40.64 22.21
CA PRO A 85 -27.78 -39.38 22.92
C PRO A 85 -27.44 -38.17 22.04
N VAL A 86 -28.19 -37.08 22.24
CA VAL A 86 -27.87 -35.79 21.63
C VAL A 86 -26.67 -35.17 22.34
N GLY A 87 -25.88 -34.39 21.60
CA GLY A 87 -24.77 -33.64 22.19
C GLY A 87 -23.40 -34.19 21.84
N LEU A 88 -23.24 -34.76 20.65
CA LEU A 88 -21.96 -35.24 20.14
C LEU A 88 -20.85 -34.18 20.24
N ALA A 89 -19.64 -34.65 20.51
CA ALA A 89 -18.43 -33.85 20.49
C ALA A 89 -18.17 -33.30 19.07
N ARG A 90 -17.44 -32.19 18.99
CA ARG A 90 -16.97 -31.68 17.70
C ARG A 90 -15.91 -32.64 17.14
N VAL A 91 -16.03 -33.00 15.86
CA VAL A 91 -15.08 -33.88 15.15
C VAL A 91 -13.67 -33.30 15.22
N ASN A 92 -12.69 -34.14 15.54
CA ASN A 92 -11.28 -33.79 15.55
C ASN A 92 -10.60 -34.18 14.24
N CYS A 93 -10.49 -33.25 13.29
CA CYS A 93 -9.77 -33.49 12.03
C CYS A 93 -8.28 -33.81 12.23
N GLY A 94 -7.73 -33.50 13.41
CA GLY A 94 -6.34 -33.73 13.80
C GLY A 94 -5.89 -35.18 13.77
N GLU A 95 -6.78 -36.13 14.06
CA GLU A 95 -6.44 -37.56 14.17
C GLU A 95 -6.00 -38.15 12.81
N CYS A 96 -6.56 -37.66 11.71
CA CYS A 96 -6.25 -38.14 10.36
C CYS A 96 -5.34 -37.20 9.56
N HIS A 97 -5.34 -35.90 9.86
CA HIS A 97 -4.53 -34.90 9.17
C HIS A 97 -3.28 -34.52 9.99
N GLU A 98 -2.59 -35.53 10.56
CA GLU A 98 -1.39 -35.34 11.34
C GLU A 98 -0.20 -34.91 10.47
N ASP A 99 0.10 -33.61 10.47
CA ASP A 99 1.33 -33.07 9.91
C ASP A 99 1.96 -32.08 10.89
N LYS A 100 3.14 -32.45 11.42
CA LYS A 100 3.88 -31.65 12.41
C LYS A 100 4.35 -30.32 11.87
N ASP A 101 4.53 -30.21 10.56
CA ASP A 101 4.94 -28.99 9.87
C ASP A 101 3.87 -28.51 8.87
N GLY A 102 2.64 -29.03 8.99
CA GLY A 102 1.54 -28.78 8.06
C GLY A 102 0.44 -27.85 8.58
N PRO A 103 -0.68 -27.78 7.84
CA PRO A 103 -1.80 -26.88 8.14
C PRO A 103 -2.37 -26.99 9.55
N ILE A 104 -2.38 -28.18 10.15
CA ILE A 104 -2.87 -28.40 11.51
C ILE A 104 -1.94 -27.78 12.54
N ALA A 105 -0.62 -27.96 12.39
CA ALA A 105 0.35 -27.32 13.26
C ALA A 105 0.26 -25.79 13.17
N ASP A 106 0.12 -25.24 11.96
CA ASP A 106 -0.08 -23.81 11.73
C ASP A 106 -1.36 -23.28 12.40
N TYR A 107 -2.48 -23.99 12.25
CA TYR A 107 -3.75 -23.66 12.91
C TYR A 107 -3.60 -23.56 14.41
N TRP A 108 -2.99 -24.56 15.04
CA TRP A 108 -2.76 -24.55 16.47
C TRP A 108 -1.76 -23.50 16.94
N ALA A 109 -0.93 -22.97 16.04
CA ALA A 109 -0.02 -21.87 16.32
C ALA A 109 -0.69 -20.49 16.16
N SER A 110 -1.80 -20.42 15.43
CA SER A 110 -2.57 -19.19 15.16
C SER A 110 -3.32 -18.67 16.40
N THR A 111 -3.85 -17.46 16.31
CA THR A 111 -4.75 -16.90 17.33
C THR A 111 -5.99 -17.77 17.51
N HIS A 112 -6.64 -18.20 16.42
CA HIS A 112 -7.85 -19.02 16.52
C HIS A 112 -7.61 -20.34 17.29
N GLY A 113 -6.52 -21.06 16.97
CA GLY A 113 -6.17 -22.29 17.67
C GLY A 113 -5.74 -22.06 19.13
N GLN A 114 -5.18 -20.89 19.45
CA GLN A 114 -4.87 -20.50 20.83
C GLN A 114 -6.14 -20.22 21.64
N GLU A 115 -7.12 -19.52 21.07
CA GLU A 115 -8.40 -19.25 21.75
C GLU A 115 -9.22 -20.54 21.95
N VAL A 116 -9.23 -21.46 20.98
CA VAL A 116 -9.83 -22.80 21.18
C VAL A 116 -9.19 -23.53 22.37
N ARG A 117 -7.86 -23.45 22.52
CA ARG A 117 -7.15 -24.04 23.68
C ARG A 117 -7.43 -23.32 24.99
N ALA A 118 -7.73 -22.02 24.93
CA ALA A 118 -8.16 -21.25 26.09
C ALA A 118 -9.60 -21.56 26.52
N GLY A 119 -10.35 -22.32 25.71
CA GLY A 119 -11.72 -22.71 25.98
C GLY A 119 -12.76 -21.70 25.50
N ASP A 120 -12.40 -20.82 24.56
CA ASP A 120 -13.36 -19.94 23.91
C ASP A 120 -14.26 -20.76 22.95
N GLU A 121 -15.57 -20.75 23.24
CA GLU A 121 -16.58 -21.48 22.47
C GLU A 121 -16.89 -20.82 21.11
N ASP A 122 -16.56 -19.53 20.96
CA ASP A 122 -16.76 -18.77 19.72
C ASP A 122 -15.55 -18.88 18.78
N ALA A 123 -14.42 -19.42 19.25
CA ALA A 123 -13.22 -19.61 18.44
C ALA A 123 -13.44 -20.69 17.36
N PRO A 124 -13.10 -20.43 16.08
CA PRO A 124 -13.44 -21.32 14.98
C PRO A 124 -12.51 -22.53 14.91
N MET A 125 -13.10 -23.71 14.73
CA MET A 125 -12.43 -24.99 14.43
C MET A 125 -12.37 -25.24 12.92
N CYS A 126 -11.70 -26.31 12.50
CA CYS A 126 -11.50 -26.68 11.09
C CYS A 126 -12.80 -26.66 10.27
N GLN A 127 -13.86 -27.26 10.79
CA GLN A 127 -15.17 -27.37 10.17
C GLN A 127 -15.90 -26.03 10.02
N ASP A 128 -15.60 -25.03 10.86
CA ASP A 128 -16.22 -23.70 10.78
C ASP A 128 -15.71 -22.91 9.56
N CYS A 129 -14.54 -23.30 9.02
CA CYS A 129 -13.96 -22.71 7.81
C CYS A 129 -14.14 -23.60 6.57
N HIS A 130 -13.88 -24.91 6.69
CA HIS A 130 -13.89 -25.86 5.57
C HIS A 130 -15.28 -26.43 5.28
N GLY A 131 -16.20 -26.34 6.25
CA GLY A 131 -17.52 -26.96 6.21
C GLY A 131 -17.56 -28.27 7.00
N ASN A 132 -18.77 -28.84 7.09
CA ASN A 132 -19.07 -29.95 7.99
C ASN A 132 -19.13 -31.27 7.18
N HIS A 133 -20.33 -31.76 6.84
CA HIS A 133 -20.51 -32.97 6.02
C HIS A 133 -20.24 -32.75 4.52
N TYR A 134 -20.22 -31.50 4.04
CA TYR A 134 -20.15 -31.17 2.61
C TYR A 134 -18.85 -30.44 2.27
N ILE A 135 -17.70 -31.01 2.66
CA ILE A 135 -16.38 -30.40 2.45
C ILE A 135 -15.95 -30.65 1.00
N LEU A 136 -15.76 -29.57 0.25
CA LEU A 136 -15.34 -29.63 -1.16
C LEU A 136 -13.85 -29.37 -1.31
N SER A 137 -13.28 -29.87 -2.41
CA SER A 137 -11.88 -29.66 -2.77
C SER A 137 -11.51 -28.17 -2.85
N LEU A 138 -10.27 -27.84 -2.50
CA LEU A 138 -9.69 -26.49 -2.59
C LEU A 138 -9.85 -25.85 -3.98
N ASN A 139 -9.84 -26.67 -5.03
CA ASN A 139 -9.94 -26.20 -6.41
C ASN A 139 -11.40 -26.08 -6.90
N ASP A 140 -12.38 -26.47 -6.08
CA ASP A 140 -13.78 -26.35 -6.42
C ASP A 140 -14.26 -24.90 -6.16
N PRO A 141 -14.84 -24.20 -7.17
CA PRO A 141 -15.33 -22.84 -6.98
C PRO A 141 -16.45 -22.74 -5.93
N ASN A 142 -17.16 -23.84 -5.65
CA ASN A 142 -18.19 -23.92 -4.64
C ASN A 142 -17.65 -24.22 -3.23
N SER A 143 -16.36 -24.52 -3.07
CA SER A 143 -15.76 -24.74 -1.77
C SER A 143 -15.86 -23.50 -0.88
N ALA A 144 -16.07 -23.69 0.43
CA ALA A 144 -16.17 -22.60 1.41
C ALA A 144 -14.91 -21.71 1.44
N ILE A 145 -13.78 -22.29 1.06
CA ILE A 145 -12.46 -21.69 1.00
C ILE A 145 -12.06 -21.27 -0.42
N SER A 146 -12.99 -21.23 -1.38
CA SER A 146 -12.69 -20.66 -2.71
C SER A 146 -12.47 -19.14 -2.58
N PRO A 147 -11.66 -18.50 -3.46
CA PRO A 147 -11.37 -17.07 -3.37
C PRO A 147 -12.62 -16.17 -3.23
N PHE A 148 -13.72 -16.51 -3.91
CA PHE A 148 -14.97 -15.76 -3.80
C PHE A 148 -15.70 -15.94 -2.47
N LYS A 149 -15.57 -17.12 -1.82
CA LYS A 149 -16.28 -17.44 -0.60
C LYS A 149 -15.47 -17.13 0.67
N ILE A 150 -14.14 -17.06 0.58
CA ILE A 150 -13.27 -16.70 1.72
C ILE A 150 -13.72 -15.43 2.46
N PRO A 151 -14.01 -14.28 1.80
CA PRO A 151 -14.44 -13.10 2.54
C PRO A 151 -15.75 -13.31 3.29
N GLN A 152 -16.68 -14.10 2.74
CA GLN A 152 -17.94 -14.41 3.41
C GLN A 152 -17.77 -15.42 4.53
N MET A 153 -16.86 -16.39 4.39
CA MET A 153 -16.47 -17.32 5.45
C MET A 153 -15.90 -16.55 6.65
N CYS A 154 -14.93 -15.65 6.43
CA CYS A 154 -14.38 -14.80 7.49
C CYS A 154 -15.46 -13.87 8.10
N ALA A 155 -16.38 -13.38 7.27
CA ALA A 155 -17.46 -12.50 7.69
C ALA A 155 -18.46 -13.16 8.66
N GLN A 156 -18.53 -14.50 8.74
CA GLN A 156 -19.42 -15.16 9.70
C GLN A 156 -19.10 -14.78 11.15
N CYS A 157 -17.83 -14.48 11.44
CA CYS A 157 -17.35 -14.08 12.76
C CYS A 157 -16.85 -12.63 12.80
N HIS A 158 -16.22 -12.14 11.72
CA HIS A 158 -15.57 -10.82 11.69
C HIS A 158 -16.41 -9.69 11.06
N ALA A 159 -17.64 -9.97 10.60
CA ALA A 159 -18.52 -8.91 10.16
C ALA A 159 -19.14 -8.18 11.35
N GLU A 160 -19.43 -6.90 11.15
CA GLU A 160 -20.17 -6.08 12.11
C GLU A 160 -21.45 -6.78 12.58
N GLY A 161 -21.62 -6.90 13.90
CA GLY A 161 -22.78 -7.54 14.52
C GLY A 161 -22.70 -9.07 14.70
N ALA A 162 -21.69 -9.74 14.13
CA ALA A 162 -21.39 -11.14 14.46
C ALA A 162 -21.00 -11.29 15.94
N GLU A 163 -21.20 -12.49 16.52
CA GLU A 163 -20.95 -12.71 17.97
C GLU A 163 -19.51 -12.35 18.35
N VAL A 164 -18.52 -12.93 17.64
CA VAL A 164 -17.10 -12.65 17.84
C VAL A 164 -16.79 -11.16 17.74
N ALA A 165 -17.29 -10.47 16.71
CA ALA A 165 -17.09 -9.02 16.56
C ALA A 165 -17.71 -8.18 17.69
N ARG A 166 -18.74 -8.69 18.38
CA ARG A 166 -19.40 -8.01 19.52
C ARG A 166 -18.74 -8.30 20.87
N THR A 167 -18.24 -9.52 21.06
CA THR A 167 -17.74 -9.99 22.36
C THR A 167 -16.22 -9.90 22.49
N HIS A 168 -15.49 -9.90 21.38
CA HIS A 168 -14.03 -9.88 21.36
C HIS A 168 -13.48 -8.53 20.95
N ASN A 169 -12.32 -8.18 21.52
CA ASN A 169 -11.63 -6.94 21.20
C ASN A 169 -10.85 -7.08 19.88
N ILE A 170 -11.51 -6.76 18.77
CA ILE A 170 -10.90 -6.71 17.44
C ILE A 170 -10.54 -5.25 17.12
N PRO A 171 -9.27 -4.92 16.81
CA PRO A 171 -8.82 -3.53 16.65
C PRO A 171 -9.47 -2.69 15.54
N GLU A 172 -10.26 -3.30 14.66
CA GLU A 172 -10.79 -2.68 13.44
C GLU A 172 -12.30 -2.94 13.32
N GLU A 173 -13.05 -1.92 12.92
CA GLU A 173 -14.51 -1.98 12.75
C GLU A 173 -14.90 -2.07 11.26
N GLN A 174 -16.05 -2.69 10.98
CA GLN A 174 -16.61 -2.81 9.62
C GLN A 174 -15.64 -3.44 8.59
N ILE A 175 -14.71 -4.30 9.02
CA ILE A 175 -13.61 -4.86 8.21
C ILE A 175 -14.09 -5.45 6.88
N VAL A 176 -15.19 -6.21 6.90
CA VAL A 176 -15.74 -6.85 5.70
C VAL A 176 -16.30 -5.82 4.71
N GLN A 177 -16.96 -4.77 5.22
CA GLN A 177 -17.53 -3.73 4.37
C GLN A 177 -16.44 -2.85 3.77
N ARG A 178 -15.46 -2.48 4.59
CA ARG A 178 -14.25 -1.84 4.11
C ARG A 178 -13.64 -2.71 3.01
N TYR A 179 -13.36 -3.99 3.26
CA TYR A 179 -12.65 -4.84 2.29
C TYR A 179 -13.35 -4.86 0.93
N LYS A 180 -14.68 -4.95 0.92
CA LYS A 180 -15.49 -4.87 -0.31
C LYS A 180 -15.30 -3.56 -1.08
N GLN A 181 -15.01 -2.47 -0.39
CA GLN A 181 -14.70 -1.18 -0.98
C GLN A 181 -13.23 -1.09 -1.42
N SER A 182 -12.32 -1.97 -0.98
CA SER A 182 -10.90 -1.98 -1.40
C SER A 182 -10.72 -2.32 -2.89
N ILE A 183 -9.56 -1.99 -3.46
CA ILE A 183 -9.29 -2.32 -4.87
C ILE A 183 -9.26 -3.83 -5.09
N HIS A 184 -8.86 -4.58 -4.05
CA HIS A 184 -8.90 -6.02 -4.06
C HIS A 184 -10.33 -6.57 -4.00
N GLY A 185 -11.18 -5.98 -3.15
CA GLY A 185 -12.60 -6.31 -3.07
C GLY A 185 -13.39 -5.92 -4.32
N GLU A 186 -13.07 -4.78 -4.93
CA GLU A 186 -13.59 -4.35 -6.23
C GLU A 186 -13.23 -5.36 -7.32
N GLY A 187 -11.95 -5.74 -7.38
CA GLY A 187 -11.45 -6.78 -8.29
C GLY A 187 -12.20 -8.10 -8.10
N LEU A 188 -12.45 -8.51 -6.86
CA LEU A 188 -13.16 -9.74 -6.55
C LEU A 188 -14.64 -9.64 -6.93
N PHE A 189 -15.38 -8.74 -6.28
CA PHE A 189 -16.84 -8.72 -6.31
C PHE A 189 -17.43 -8.00 -7.52
N LYS A 190 -16.75 -6.99 -8.06
CA LYS A 190 -17.28 -6.23 -9.20
C LYS A 190 -16.69 -6.69 -10.53
N GLN A 191 -15.43 -7.14 -10.54
CA GLN A 191 -14.74 -7.57 -11.77
C GLN A 191 -14.63 -9.09 -11.91
N GLY A 192 -14.95 -9.87 -10.87
CA GLY A 192 -14.93 -11.34 -10.92
C GLY A 192 -13.53 -11.95 -10.99
N LEU A 193 -12.50 -11.23 -10.55
CA LEU A 193 -11.11 -11.66 -10.65
C LEU A 193 -10.70 -12.51 -9.44
N VAL A 194 -10.52 -13.82 -9.62
CA VAL A 194 -10.03 -14.74 -8.56
C VAL A 194 -8.56 -14.56 -8.20
N VAL A 195 -7.80 -13.83 -9.02
CA VAL A 195 -6.38 -13.53 -8.81
C VAL A 195 -6.16 -12.35 -7.84
N THR A 196 -7.24 -11.67 -7.46
CA THR A 196 -7.18 -10.58 -6.49
C THR A 196 -6.86 -11.08 -5.08
N ALA A 197 -6.29 -10.22 -4.24
CA ALA A 197 -6.00 -10.57 -2.86
C ALA A 197 -7.30 -10.70 -2.03
N VAL A 198 -7.37 -11.75 -1.22
CA VAL A 198 -8.45 -11.99 -0.24
C VAL A 198 -7.88 -11.98 1.17
N CYS A 199 -8.71 -12.18 2.18
CA CYS A 199 -8.31 -12.13 3.60
C CYS A 199 -7.06 -13.00 3.88
N THR A 200 -7.05 -14.23 3.35
CA THR A 200 -5.95 -15.18 3.53
C THR A 200 -4.69 -14.84 2.74
N SER A 201 -4.76 -14.00 1.71
CA SER A 201 -3.58 -13.51 0.98
C SER A 201 -2.67 -12.65 1.87
N CYS A 202 -3.27 -11.92 2.81
CA CYS A 202 -2.57 -11.04 3.75
C CYS A 202 -2.40 -11.68 5.13
N HIS A 203 -3.45 -12.30 5.70
CA HIS A 203 -3.46 -12.83 7.06
C HIS A 203 -3.07 -14.31 7.18
N THR A 204 -2.87 -15.01 6.05
CA THR A 204 -2.80 -16.48 5.94
C THR A 204 -4.13 -17.18 6.28
N GLY A 205 -4.29 -18.44 5.87
CA GLY A 205 -5.50 -19.23 6.16
C GLY A 205 -5.43 -19.97 7.49
N HIS A 206 -4.31 -20.66 7.74
CA HIS A 206 -4.14 -21.48 8.93
C HIS A 206 -3.28 -20.83 10.01
N ASN A 207 -2.44 -19.83 9.73
CA ASN A 207 -1.52 -19.25 10.73
C ASN A 207 -1.85 -17.77 11.01
N VAL A 208 -3.14 -17.47 11.19
CA VAL A 208 -3.64 -16.10 11.44
C VAL A 208 -3.09 -15.60 12.78
N ARG A 209 -2.32 -14.51 12.74
CA ARG A 209 -1.63 -13.92 13.91
C ARG A 209 -1.90 -12.41 13.98
N PRO A 210 -1.87 -11.81 15.19
CA PRO A 210 -2.03 -10.36 15.32
C PRO A 210 -0.85 -9.63 14.68
N HIS A 211 -1.08 -8.38 14.26
CA HIS A 211 -0.04 -7.53 13.65
C HIS A 211 1.15 -7.23 14.58
N THR A 212 0.99 -7.45 15.88
CA THR A 212 2.03 -7.29 16.90
C THR A 212 2.96 -8.50 17.03
N ASP A 213 2.61 -9.64 16.44
CA ASP A 213 3.44 -10.84 16.44
C ASP A 213 4.49 -10.75 15.32
N PRO A 214 5.81 -10.82 15.61
CA PRO A 214 6.87 -10.78 14.61
C PRO A 214 6.78 -11.85 13.50
N LYS A 215 6.07 -12.96 13.77
CA LYS A 215 5.83 -14.03 12.79
C LYS A 215 4.62 -13.76 11.89
N SER A 216 3.82 -12.75 12.20
CA SER A 216 2.66 -12.39 11.39
C SER A 216 3.09 -11.83 10.03
N THR A 217 2.40 -12.25 8.97
CA THR A 217 2.60 -11.72 7.61
C THR A 217 2.22 -10.25 7.49
N ILE A 218 1.45 -9.72 8.45
CA ILE A 218 1.06 -8.31 8.53
C ILE A 218 1.85 -7.55 9.61
N HIS A 219 2.89 -8.14 10.19
CA HIS A 219 3.81 -7.43 11.09
C HIS A 219 4.55 -6.32 10.33
N LYS A 220 4.88 -5.21 11.00
CA LYS A 220 5.58 -4.05 10.40
C LYS A 220 6.84 -4.43 9.59
N ASP A 221 7.58 -5.44 10.06
CA ASP A 221 8.83 -5.89 9.43
C ASP A 221 8.61 -6.90 8.29
N GLN A 222 7.40 -7.46 8.17
CA GLN A 222 7.08 -8.53 7.22
C GLN A 222 6.10 -8.07 6.13
N VAL A 223 5.30 -7.03 6.39
CA VAL A 223 4.25 -6.53 5.49
C VAL A 223 4.78 -6.21 4.08
N ARG A 224 6.02 -5.71 3.97
CA ARG A 224 6.69 -5.49 2.68
C ARG A 224 6.76 -6.77 1.87
N LYS A 225 7.26 -7.86 2.47
CA LYS A 225 7.37 -9.17 1.80
C LYS A 225 6.00 -9.70 1.38
N THR A 226 4.98 -9.47 2.21
CA THR A 226 3.60 -9.87 1.91
C THR A 226 3.07 -9.14 0.68
N CYS A 227 3.21 -7.82 0.59
CA CYS A 227 2.79 -7.04 -0.57
C CYS A 227 3.59 -7.41 -1.83
N MET A 228 4.90 -7.61 -1.70
CA MET A 228 5.81 -7.90 -2.81
C MET A 228 5.60 -9.28 -3.45
N LYS A 229 4.82 -10.18 -2.83
CA LYS A 229 4.38 -11.42 -3.49
C LYS A 229 3.68 -11.15 -4.82
N CYS A 230 2.97 -10.03 -4.93
CA CYS A 230 2.27 -9.62 -6.14
C CYS A 230 2.78 -8.28 -6.69
N HIS A 231 3.13 -7.34 -5.83
CA HIS A 231 3.54 -6.00 -6.23
C HIS A 231 5.07 -5.88 -6.40
N GLY A 232 5.63 -6.68 -7.31
CA GLY A 232 7.09 -6.83 -7.47
C GLY A 232 7.86 -5.60 -7.98
N LEU A 233 7.17 -4.59 -8.50
CA LEU A 233 7.79 -3.34 -8.96
C LEU A 233 7.74 -2.22 -7.93
N ILE A 234 7.15 -2.45 -6.74
CA ILE A 234 6.95 -1.41 -5.72
C ILE A 234 8.23 -0.63 -5.43
N GLU A 235 9.36 -1.30 -5.30
CA GLU A 235 10.63 -0.63 -4.98
C GLU A 235 11.12 0.30 -6.11
N GLU A 236 10.88 -0.05 -7.38
CA GLU A 236 11.27 0.78 -8.53
C GLU A 236 10.38 2.03 -8.66
N VAL A 237 9.07 1.88 -8.44
CA VAL A 237 8.14 3.02 -8.48
C VAL A 237 8.26 3.92 -7.26
N HIS A 238 8.52 3.37 -6.07
CA HIS A 238 8.66 4.17 -4.85
C HIS A 238 10.01 4.89 -4.76
N ARG A 239 11.11 4.37 -5.36
CA ARG A 239 12.40 5.09 -5.41
C ARG A 239 12.32 6.46 -6.09
N LYS A 240 11.32 6.68 -6.95
CA LYS A 240 11.06 7.99 -7.58
C LYS A 240 10.37 9.00 -6.65
N VAL A 241 9.92 8.56 -5.48
CA VAL A 241 9.11 9.34 -4.53
C VAL A 241 9.78 9.38 -3.15
N ILE A 242 10.39 8.29 -2.70
CA ILE A 242 11.05 8.10 -1.40
C ILE A 242 12.50 7.67 -1.66
N ALA A 243 13.48 8.36 -1.06
CA ALA A 243 14.89 7.99 -1.16
C ALA A 243 15.13 6.52 -0.76
N GLY A 244 15.79 5.75 -1.63
CA GLY A 244 15.98 4.30 -1.46
C GLY A 244 16.76 3.89 -0.21
N GLU A 245 17.58 4.79 0.34
CA GLU A 245 18.31 4.57 1.60
C GLU A 245 17.43 4.75 2.85
N LEU A 246 16.38 5.57 2.77
CA LEU A 246 15.40 5.73 3.86
C LEU A 246 14.56 4.44 4.01
N TRP A 247 14.36 3.68 2.92
CA TRP A 247 13.69 2.38 2.93
C TRP A 247 14.40 1.30 3.76
N GLU A 248 15.70 1.47 4.01
CA GLU A 248 16.54 0.50 4.74
C GLU A 248 16.71 0.88 6.21
N ARG A 249 16.34 2.10 6.60
CA ARG A 249 16.47 2.60 7.96
C ARG A 249 15.15 2.44 8.72
N GLU A 250 15.20 1.74 9.86
CA GLU A 250 14.01 1.48 10.68
C GLU A 250 13.34 2.80 11.11
N GLY A 251 12.03 2.92 10.86
CA GLY A 251 11.23 4.11 11.22
C GLY A 251 11.42 5.34 10.32
N ALA A 252 12.25 5.27 9.28
CA ALA A 252 12.50 6.41 8.39
C ALA A 252 11.46 6.58 7.27
N VAL A 253 10.66 5.54 6.99
CA VAL A 253 9.59 5.55 5.99
C VAL A 253 8.35 4.86 6.57
N PRO A 254 7.16 5.47 6.44
CA PRO A 254 5.88 4.83 6.79
C PRO A 254 5.73 3.45 6.13
N VAL A 255 5.30 2.41 6.86
CA VAL A 255 5.01 1.11 6.22
C VAL A 255 3.88 1.27 5.19
N CYS A 256 3.78 0.37 4.20
CA CYS A 256 2.79 0.48 3.12
C CYS A 256 1.37 0.78 3.63
N VAL A 257 0.99 0.19 4.77
CA VAL A 257 -0.33 0.35 5.38
C VAL A 257 -0.56 1.69 6.10
N GLU A 258 0.49 2.44 6.39
CA GLU A 258 0.38 3.82 6.88
C GLU A 258 -0.08 4.75 5.75
N CYS A 259 0.39 4.52 4.52
CA CYS A 259 -0.03 5.26 3.32
C CYS A 259 -1.20 4.63 2.55
N HIS A 260 -1.48 3.33 2.71
CA HIS A 260 -2.57 2.62 2.03
C HIS A 260 -3.45 1.83 3.00
N SER A 261 -4.78 1.93 2.86
CA SER A 261 -5.68 1.13 3.68
C SER A 261 -5.67 -0.28 3.11
N PRO A 262 -5.29 -1.31 3.88
CA PRO A 262 -5.29 -2.68 3.38
C PRO A 262 -6.73 -3.17 3.14
N HIS A 263 -7.70 -2.56 3.82
CA HIS A 263 -9.07 -2.95 3.78
C HIS A 263 -9.99 -1.94 3.10
N GLU A 264 -9.63 -0.80 2.53
CA GLU A 264 -10.62 0.03 1.79
C GLU A 264 -10.01 0.79 0.60
N VAL A 265 -10.83 1.21 -0.38
CA VAL A 265 -10.34 2.10 -1.44
C VAL A 265 -10.15 3.45 -0.78
N ARG A 266 -8.90 3.77 -0.46
CA ARG A 266 -8.51 5.14 -0.17
C ARG A 266 -8.71 5.97 -1.44
N LYS A 267 -9.80 6.71 -1.54
CA LYS A 267 -9.74 8.06 -2.10
C LYS A 267 -9.56 8.99 -0.91
N VAL A 268 -8.35 9.52 -0.76
CA VAL A 268 -7.87 10.43 0.30
C VAL A 268 -7.30 9.70 1.55
N PHE A 269 -6.14 10.23 2.00
CA PHE A 269 -5.19 9.66 2.98
C PHE A 269 -5.54 10.06 4.42
N TYR A 270 -5.11 9.24 5.39
CA TYR A 270 -5.66 9.07 6.74
C TYR A 270 -5.55 10.25 7.72
N ASP A 271 -6.49 10.22 8.69
CA ASP A 271 -6.26 10.58 10.09
C ASP A 271 -5.21 9.63 10.67
N THR A 272 -3.94 10.04 10.66
CA THR A 272 -2.94 9.48 11.58
C THR A 272 -3.45 9.66 13.02
N ASN A 273 -3.04 8.78 13.95
CA ASN A 273 -3.34 8.91 15.40
C ASN A 273 -2.96 10.27 16.02
N MET A 274 -2.30 11.14 15.25
CA MET A 274 -2.05 12.54 15.59
C MET A 274 -2.64 13.41 14.49
N SER A 275 -3.79 14.00 14.80
CA SER A 275 -4.45 14.93 13.91
C SER A 275 -3.63 16.21 13.78
N ASN A 276 -3.83 16.97 12.69
CA ASN A 276 -3.32 18.34 12.62
C ASN A 276 -3.80 19.17 13.83
N ALA A 277 -4.98 18.85 14.41
CA ALA A 277 -5.50 19.53 15.58
C ALA A 277 -4.65 19.32 16.84
N ASP A 278 -3.95 18.18 16.97
CA ASP A 278 -3.04 17.92 18.09
C ASP A 278 -1.82 18.84 18.04
N CYS A 279 -1.22 18.99 16.87
CA CYS A 279 -0.11 19.92 16.63
C CYS A 279 -0.58 21.38 16.81
N LEU A 280 -1.71 21.72 16.19
CA LEU A 280 -2.26 23.08 16.18
C LEU A 280 -2.81 23.50 17.53
N ARG A 281 -3.00 22.60 18.50
CA ARG A 281 -3.31 22.96 19.90
C ARG A 281 -2.30 23.96 20.47
N CYS A 282 -1.02 23.78 20.14
CA CYS A 282 0.06 24.68 20.53
C CYS A 282 0.48 25.59 19.37
N HIS A 283 0.69 25.04 18.17
CA HIS A 283 1.32 25.77 17.07
C HIS A 283 0.45 26.88 16.45
N ARG A 284 -0.85 26.95 16.76
CA ARG A 284 -1.69 28.12 16.38
C ARG A 284 -1.43 29.36 17.24
N ASP A 285 -0.69 29.24 18.34
CA ASP A 285 -0.37 30.36 19.21
C ASP A 285 0.79 31.18 18.62
N ARG A 286 0.52 32.46 18.33
CA ARG A 286 1.51 33.41 17.79
C ARG A 286 2.66 33.73 18.74
N THR A 287 2.48 33.47 20.02
CA THR A 287 3.48 33.73 21.06
C THR A 287 4.40 32.53 21.28
N LEU A 288 4.10 31.38 20.68
CA LEU A 288 4.89 30.17 20.85
C LEU A 288 6.26 30.32 20.17
N VAL A 289 7.31 30.09 20.96
CA VAL A 289 8.70 30.10 20.52
C VAL A 289 9.40 28.81 20.93
N ALA A 290 10.40 28.40 20.16
CA ALA A 290 11.21 27.24 20.49
C ALA A 290 12.06 27.50 21.73
N SER A 291 12.08 26.55 22.66
CA SER A 291 12.86 26.66 23.89
C SER A 291 14.38 26.64 23.67
N THR A 292 14.84 26.16 22.50
CA THR A 292 16.27 25.99 22.19
C THR A 292 16.92 27.25 21.63
N ASP A 293 16.24 27.97 20.74
CA ASP A 293 16.81 29.08 19.96
C ASP A 293 15.86 30.28 19.84
N GLY A 294 14.70 30.24 20.48
CA GLY A 294 13.73 31.34 20.49
C GLY A 294 13.01 31.59 19.17
N ARG A 295 13.17 30.71 18.16
CA ARG A 295 12.50 30.91 16.86
C ARG A 295 10.97 30.82 17.01
N PRO A 296 10.18 31.61 16.26
CA PRO A 296 8.73 31.46 16.26
C PRO A 296 8.32 30.07 15.78
N LEU A 297 7.40 29.44 16.50
CA LEU A 297 6.82 28.14 16.14
C LEU A 297 5.38 28.26 15.65
N PHE A 298 4.87 29.49 15.50
CA PHE A 298 3.54 29.76 14.98
C PHE A 298 3.34 29.20 13.57
N VAL A 299 2.19 28.56 13.38
CA VAL A 299 1.69 28.09 12.09
C VAL A 299 0.38 28.82 11.81
N ASP A 300 0.32 29.54 10.70
CA ASP A 300 -0.94 30.08 10.20
C ASP A 300 -1.77 28.95 9.58
N VAL A 301 -2.87 28.61 10.25
CA VAL A 301 -3.75 27.51 9.84
C VAL A 301 -4.39 27.80 8.49
N SER A 302 -4.74 29.07 8.23
CA SER A 302 -5.38 29.45 6.97
C SER A 302 -4.40 29.35 5.79
N GLU A 303 -3.15 29.76 6.02
CA GLU A 303 -2.06 29.60 5.06
C GLU A 303 -1.79 28.12 4.76
N HIS A 304 -1.71 27.29 5.80
CA HIS A 304 -1.48 25.86 5.61
C HIS A 304 -2.63 25.17 4.88
N VAL A 305 -3.88 25.41 5.27
CA VAL A 305 -5.06 24.83 4.61
C VAL A 305 -5.15 25.29 3.14
N GLY A 306 -4.74 26.52 2.82
CA GLY A 306 -4.70 27.04 1.44
C GLY A 306 -3.56 26.49 0.58
N SER A 307 -2.50 25.97 1.20
CA SER A 307 -1.33 25.40 0.52
C SER A 307 -1.68 24.18 -0.34
N ILE A 308 -0.82 23.83 -1.30
CA ILE A 308 -0.96 22.58 -2.07
C ILE A 308 -0.97 21.38 -1.13
N HIS A 309 -0.12 21.39 -0.11
CA HIS A 309 -0.03 20.30 0.87
C HIS A 309 -1.31 20.20 1.71
N GLY A 310 -1.83 21.32 2.21
CA GLY A 310 -3.08 21.36 2.97
C GLY A 310 -4.29 20.96 2.14
N ARG A 311 -4.42 21.45 0.90
CA ARG A 311 -5.50 21.04 -0.02
C ARG A 311 -5.41 19.59 -0.48
N LYS A 312 -4.22 19.00 -0.44
CA LYS A 312 -3.98 17.56 -0.67
C LYS A 312 -4.05 16.74 0.62
N ASN A 313 -4.44 17.35 1.74
CA ASN A 313 -4.57 16.74 3.06
C ASN A 313 -3.28 16.07 3.56
N VAL A 314 -2.13 16.68 3.28
CA VAL A 314 -0.86 16.27 3.89
C VAL A 314 -0.87 16.74 5.35
N SER A 315 -0.83 15.79 6.28
CA SER A 315 -0.78 16.06 7.72
C SER A 315 0.58 16.60 8.17
N CYS A 316 0.61 17.27 9.31
CA CYS A 316 1.85 17.79 9.90
C CYS A 316 2.88 16.68 10.13
N ALA A 317 2.44 15.51 10.60
CA ALA A 317 3.32 14.38 10.93
C ALA A 317 3.97 13.74 9.69
N GLN A 318 3.38 13.89 8.50
CA GLN A 318 3.97 13.38 7.26
C GLN A 318 5.20 14.17 6.81
N CYS A 319 5.26 15.47 7.16
CA CYS A 319 6.44 16.31 6.90
C CYS A 319 7.41 16.29 8.11
N HIS A 320 6.85 16.29 9.32
CA HIS A 320 7.60 16.20 10.57
C HIS A 320 7.75 14.74 11.00
N SER A 321 8.56 13.97 10.27
CA SER A 321 8.73 12.52 10.50
C SER A 321 9.47 12.17 11.80
N GLY A 322 10.20 13.11 12.40
CA GLY A 322 10.91 12.91 13.67
C GLY A 322 10.04 13.07 14.92
N LEU A 323 8.72 12.88 14.83
CA LEU A 323 7.78 12.96 15.95
C LEU A 323 7.56 11.56 16.55
N ASP A 324 7.33 11.49 17.87
CA ASP A 324 6.93 10.26 18.56
C ASP A 324 5.39 10.20 18.66
N PRO A 325 4.70 9.42 17.81
CA PRO A 325 3.24 9.32 17.84
C PRO A 325 2.69 8.62 19.10
N ALA A 326 3.54 8.01 19.94
CA ALA A 326 3.11 7.40 21.20
C ALA A 326 3.04 8.42 22.36
N ASP A 327 3.70 9.57 22.26
CA ASP A 327 3.66 10.63 23.28
C ASP A 327 2.47 11.57 23.01
N THR A 328 1.39 11.40 23.77
CA THR A 328 0.14 12.16 23.62
C THR A 328 0.18 13.55 24.27
N GLU A 329 1.20 13.87 25.08
CA GLU A 329 1.38 15.18 25.72
C GLU A 329 2.29 16.09 24.90
N ARG A 330 3.43 15.57 24.43
CA ARG A 330 4.39 16.32 23.64
C ARG A 330 5.09 15.42 22.59
N PRO A 331 4.39 15.09 21.48
CA PRO A 331 4.94 14.24 20.43
C PRO A 331 6.23 14.75 19.77
N CYS A 332 6.53 16.04 19.91
CA CYS A 332 7.74 16.68 19.40
C CYS A 332 8.92 16.65 20.38
N LYS A 333 8.80 16.01 21.54
CA LYS A 333 9.85 15.97 22.57
C LYS A 333 11.07 15.20 22.04
N GLY A 334 12.17 15.93 21.85
CA GLY A 334 13.43 15.37 21.31
C GLY A 334 13.59 15.52 19.80
N SER A 335 12.56 16.00 19.09
CA SER A 335 12.63 16.29 17.66
C SER A 335 13.44 17.57 17.41
N THR A 336 14.67 17.42 16.92
CA THR A 336 15.52 18.53 16.45
C THR A 336 15.72 18.52 14.95
N GLU A 337 15.14 17.54 14.26
CA GLU A 337 15.33 17.34 12.82
C GLU A 337 14.46 18.33 12.01
N LEU A 338 15.04 18.85 10.94
CA LEU A 338 14.32 19.67 9.97
C LEU A 338 13.48 18.77 9.07
N VAL A 339 12.39 19.32 8.53
CA VAL A 339 11.56 18.63 7.53
C VAL A 339 12.43 18.23 6.35
N ASN A 340 12.45 16.94 6.02
CA ASN A 340 13.17 16.42 4.88
C ASN A 340 12.21 16.26 3.69
N CYS A 341 12.30 17.15 2.71
CA CYS A 341 11.47 17.10 1.51
C CYS A 341 11.67 15.80 0.70
N ALA A 342 12.82 15.11 0.82
CA ALA A 342 13.12 13.88 0.08
C ALA A 342 12.28 12.66 0.52
N VAL A 343 11.48 12.82 1.58
CA VAL A 343 10.45 11.83 1.94
C VAL A 343 9.41 11.68 0.82
N CYS A 344 9.13 12.76 0.07
CA CYS A 344 8.17 12.75 -1.04
C CYS A 344 8.75 13.28 -2.37
N HIS A 345 9.78 14.12 -2.32
CA HIS A 345 10.38 14.83 -3.47
C HIS A 345 11.83 14.38 -3.71
N GLU A 346 12.06 13.06 -3.76
CA GLU A 346 13.40 12.49 -3.94
C GLU A 346 14.11 13.06 -5.17
N ALA A 347 13.42 13.10 -6.31
CA ALA A 347 14.03 13.50 -7.58
C ALA A 347 14.47 14.97 -7.54
N GLU A 348 13.60 15.86 -7.07
CA GLU A 348 13.88 17.29 -6.94
C GLU A 348 14.98 17.56 -5.91
N VAL A 349 14.97 16.85 -4.77
CA VAL A 349 16.03 16.97 -3.77
C VAL A 349 17.35 16.42 -4.31
N GLY A 350 17.32 15.34 -5.07
CA GLY A 350 18.47 14.78 -5.76
C GLY A 350 19.08 15.75 -6.76
N ASP A 351 18.26 16.47 -7.52
CA ASP A 351 18.72 17.57 -8.38
C ASP A 351 19.29 18.73 -7.57
N TYR A 352 18.57 19.19 -6.55
CA TYR A 352 19.00 20.28 -5.64
C TYR A 352 20.38 20.01 -5.06
N ASN A 353 20.61 18.81 -4.53
CA ASN A 353 21.89 18.40 -3.95
C ASN A 353 23.04 18.42 -4.96
N ARG A 354 22.74 18.20 -6.25
CA ARG A 354 23.73 18.30 -7.34
C ARG A 354 23.91 19.74 -7.82
N GLY A 355 22.90 20.59 -7.71
CA GLY A 355 22.93 22.00 -8.07
C GLY A 355 23.84 22.83 -7.18
N ARG A 356 24.17 24.06 -7.61
CA ARG A 356 25.07 24.95 -6.88
C ARG A 356 24.49 25.38 -5.53
N HIS A 357 23.19 25.60 -5.43
CA HIS A 357 22.51 25.93 -4.17
C HIS A 357 22.65 24.79 -3.17
N GLY A 358 22.32 23.55 -3.54
CA GLY A 358 22.43 22.42 -2.62
C GLY A 358 23.87 22.09 -2.25
N GLN A 359 24.83 22.21 -3.17
CA GLN A 359 26.25 22.07 -2.85
C GLN A 359 26.72 23.10 -1.81
N LEU A 360 26.32 24.37 -1.96
CA LEU A 360 26.68 25.43 -1.02
C LEU A 360 25.96 25.25 0.33
N HIS A 361 24.70 24.82 0.31
CA HIS A 361 23.93 24.52 1.50
C HIS A 361 24.53 23.36 2.30
N ALA A 362 24.90 22.27 1.61
CA ALA A 362 25.59 21.12 2.21
C ALA A 362 26.97 21.50 2.78
N ALA A 363 27.65 22.50 2.19
CA ALA A 363 28.88 23.07 2.72
C ALA A 363 28.68 24.02 3.92
N GLY A 364 27.43 24.25 4.36
CA GLY A 364 27.10 25.11 5.48
C GLY A 364 27.15 26.61 5.18
N ASP A 365 27.10 27.01 3.90
CA ASP A 365 27.03 28.43 3.54
C ASP A 365 25.67 29.00 3.94
N THR A 366 25.65 29.91 4.92
CA THR A 366 24.44 30.53 5.46
C THR A 366 23.69 31.40 4.44
N ASN A 367 24.28 31.67 3.27
CA ASN A 367 23.64 32.41 2.19
C ASN A 367 23.07 31.50 1.09
N ALA A 368 23.33 30.18 1.16
CA ALA A 368 22.74 29.24 0.23
C ALA A 368 21.24 29.05 0.57
N PRO A 369 20.34 29.16 -0.42
CA PRO A 369 18.92 28.95 -0.19
C PRO A 369 18.63 27.47 0.02
N TYR A 370 17.69 27.16 0.91
CA TYR A 370 17.05 25.83 1.02
C TYR A 370 15.68 25.83 0.33
N CYS A 371 15.00 24.68 0.27
CA CYS A 371 13.68 24.53 -0.36
C CYS A 371 12.70 25.63 0.09
N THR A 372 12.73 25.95 1.39
CA THR A 372 11.81 26.91 2.01
C THR A 372 12.08 28.37 1.64
N ASP A 373 13.29 28.70 1.17
CA ASP A 373 13.61 30.05 0.67
C ASP A 373 12.94 30.33 -0.69
N CYS A 374 12.60 29.29 -1.43
CA CYS A 374 11.97 29.38 -2.75
C CYS A 374 10.46 29.09 -2.69
N HIS A 375 10.08 27.97 -2.09
CA HIS A 375 8.69 27.48 -2.07
C HIS A 375 7.86 28.04 -0.92
N GLY A 376 8.49 28.54 0.14
CA GLY A 376 7.83 28.89 1.40
C GLY A 376 7.85 27.74 2.40
N ARG A 377 7.10 27.88 3.50
CA ARG A 377 7.11 26.93 4.63
C ARG A 377 5.81 26.11 4.67
N HIS A 378 4.80 26.59 5.39
CA HIS A 378 3.53 25.90 5.51
C HIS A 378 2.53 26.30 4.42
N GLY A 379 2.68 27.49 3.80
CA GLY A 379 1.90 28.00 2.67
C GLY A 379 2.45 27.72 1.29
N ILE A 380 3.05 26.55 1.05
CA ILE A 380 3.61 26.22 -0.27
C ILE A 380 2.47 26.14 -1.30
N LEU A 381 2.62 26.82 -2.44
CA LEU A 381 1.63 26.86 -3.52
C LEU A 381 2.16 26.14 -4.77
N GLU A 382 1.26 25.73 -5.67
CA GLU A 382 1.62 25.16 -6.96
C GLU A 382 2.36 26.18 -7.83
N HIS A 383 3.13 25.69 -8.81
CA HIS A 383 3.78 26.55 -9.80
C HIS A 383 2.95 26.72 -11.08
N GLU A 384 1.96 25.86 -11.32
CA GLU A 384 1.14 25.81 -12.52
C GLU A 384 -0.34 25.72 -12.19
N VAL A 385 -1.17 26.39 -13.00
CA VAL A 385 -2.62 26.38 -12.87
C VAL A 385 -3.17 25.13 -13.55
N PRO A 386 -3.88 24.23 -12.83
CA PRO A 386 -4.53 23.07 -13.44
C PRO A 386 -5.56 23.49 -14.51
N GLU A 387 -5.71 22.70 -15.57
CA GLU A 387 -6.64 23.00 -16.68
C GLU A 387 -8.10 23.15 -16.21
N ASP A 388 -8.50 22.41 -15.17
CA ASP A 388 -9.83 22.38 -14.58
C ASP A 388 -9.95 23.22 -13.29
N ALA A 389 -8.98 24.08 -13.02
CA ALA A 389 -8.95 24.89 -11.80
C ALA A 389 -10.13 25.87 -11.73
N SER A 390 -10.69 26.01 -10.52
CA SER A 390 -11.65 27.08 -10.24
C SER A 390 -10.97 28.46 -10.37
N VAL A 391 -11.78 29.51 -10.56
CA VAL A 391 -11.27 30.89 -10.59
C VAL A 391 -10.51 31.23 -9.31
N LEU A 392 -11.06 30.84 -8.15
CA LEU A 392 -10.41 31.06 -6.86
C LEU A 392 -9.04 30.38 -6.77
N LEU A 393 -8.95 29.11 -7.21
CA LEU A 393 -7.68 28.39 -7.19
C LEU A 393 -6.68 29.00 -8.17
N THR A 394 -7.15 29.44 -9.33
CA THR A 394 -6.32 30.11 -10.33
C THR A 394 -5.67 31.35 -9.77
N ASP A 395 -6.42 32.18 -9.03
CA ASP A 395 -5.89 33.41 -8.43
C ASP A 395 -4.86 33.08 -7.34
N ILE A 396 -5.12 32.08 -6.50
CA ILE A 396 -4.17 31.60 -5.47
C ILE A 396 -2.85 31.14 -6.11
N VAL A 397 -2.90 30.30 -7.14
CA VAL A 397 -1.68 29.77 -7.78
C VAL A 397 -0.84 30.90 -8.41
N ARG A 398 -1.47 31.97 -8.91
CA ARG A 398 -0.77 33.13 -9.47
C ARG A 398 -0.02 33.97 -8.44
N GLU A 399 -0.30 33.79 -7.15
CA GLU A 399 0.44 34.38 -6.03
C GLU A 399 1.68 33.57 -5.62
N SER A 400 1.78 32.32 -6.10
CA SER A 400 2.92 31.44 -5.81
C SER A 400 4.25 32.09 -6.19
N PRO A 401 5.27 32.07 -5.32
CA PRO A 401 6.60 32.58 -5.66
C PRO A 401 7.22 31.88 -6.88
N THR A 402 6.85 30.63 -7.12
CA THR A 402 7.36 29.81 -8.22
C THR A 402 6.47 29.82 -9.46
N TYR A 403 5.37 30.58 -9.47
CA TYR A 403 4.61 30.83 -10.69
C TYR A 403 5.48 31.61 -11.69
N SER A 404 5.44 31.29 -12.99
CA SER A 404 6.41 31.77 -13.98
C SER A 404 6.63 33.29 -13.97
N ARG A 405 5.56 34.07 -13.81
CA ARG A 405 5.63 35.55 -13.73
C ARG A 405 6.43 36.05 -12.52
N ASN A 406 6.42 35.30 -11.42
CA ASN A 406 6.99 35.70 -10.14
C ASN A 406 8.45 35.22 -9.98
N ILE A 407 8.90 34.26 -10.79
CA ILE A 407 10.27 33.71 -10.77
C ILE A 407 11.36 34.80 -10.82
N PRO A 408 11.33 35.81 -11.71
CA PRO A 408 12.37 36.85 -11.73
C PRO A 408 12.46 37.62 -10.40
N ALA A 409 11.32 37.91 -9.77
CA ALA A 409 11.27 38.59 -8.49
C ALA A 409 11.77 37.68 -7.35
N LEU A 410 11.43 36.39 -7.40
CA LEU A 410 11.92 35.37 -6.48
C LEU A 410 13.46 35.28 -6.49
N CYS A 411 14.05 35.10 -7.68
CA CYS A 411 15.51 35.02 -7.86
C CYS A 411 16.20 36.33 -7.45
N ALA A 412 15.57 37.47 -7.76
CA ALA A 412 16.09 38.79 -7.44
C ALA A 412 16.30 39.02 -5.94
N ARG A 413 15.62 38.28 -5.05
CA ARG A 413 15.83 38.37 -3.59
C ARG A 413 17.27 38.06 -3.15
N CYS A 414 18.03 37.35 -3.99
CA CYS A 414 19.42 37.02 -3.71
C CYS A 414 20.36 37.52 -4.80
N HIS A 415 19.89 37.52 -6.05
CA HIS A 415 20.69 37.74 -7.25
C HIS A 415 20.62 39.16 -7.82
N ARG A 416 19.76 40.04 -7.29
CA ARG A 416 19.79 41.46 -7.66
C ARG A 416 21.07 42.11 -7.15
N GLU A 417 21.57 43.08 -7.90
CA GLU A 417 22.72 43.88 -7.51
C GLU A 417 22.58 44.39 -6.05
N GLY A 418 23.62 44.17 -5.24
CA GLY A 418 23.62 44.50 -3.81
C GLY A 418 23.05 43.44 -2.86
N GLU A 419 22.42 42.38 -3.36
CA GLU A 419 21.86 41.29 -2.52
C GLU A 419 22.88 40.19 -2.21
N ARG A 420 22.53 39.30 -1.26
CA ARG A 420 23.43 38.31 -0.62
C ARG A 420 24.24 37.44 -1.59
N ALA A 421 23.69 37.06 -2.75
CA ALA A 421 24.41 36.27 -3.74
C ALA A 421 25.18 37.14 -4.74
N ALA A 422 24.62 38.28 -5.15
CA ALA A 422 25.22 39.18 -6.13
C ALA A 422 26.55 39.78 -5.63
N VAL A 423 26.61 40.23 -4.37
CA VAL A 423 27.83 40.83 -3.79
C VAL A 423 29.01 39.86 -3.67
N ARG A 424 28.74 38.55 -3.84
CA ARG A 424 29.75 37.48 -3.79
C ARG A 424 30.07 36.92 -5.18
N TYR A 425 29.44 37.44 -6.23
CA TYR A 425 29.69 37.04 -7.60
C TYR A 425 30.77 37.92 -8.24
N PHE A 426 31.92 37.31 -8.54
CA PHE A 426 33.07 37.99 -9.14
C PHE A 426 33.19 37.76 -10.66
N GLY A 427 32.11 37.33 -11.30
CA GLY A 427 32.09 37.12 -12.74
C GLY A 427 31.77 38.39 -13.53
N PRO A 428 31.83 38.30 -14.88
CA PRO A 428 31.68 39.45 -15.75
C PRO A 428 30.23 39.97 -15.85
N GLU A 429 29.24 39.15 -15.50
CA GLU A 429 27.83 39.50 -15.65
C GLU A 429 27.29 40.18 -14.38
N GLN A 430 26.95 41.47 -14.50
CA GLN A 430 26.43 42.29 -13.39
C GLN A 430 25.00 42.72 -13.71
N LYS A 431 24.22 43.14 -12.71
CA LYS A 431 22.84 43.60 -12.93
C LYS A 431 21.95 42.61 -13.69
N ILE A 432 22.14 41.31 -13.47
CA ILE A 432 21.46 40.22 -14.19
C ILE A 432 19.94 40.34 -14.22
N ILE A 433 19.34 40.80 -13.12
CA ILE A 433 17.88 41.01 -13.05
C ILE A 433 17.47 42.16 -13.98
N GLU A 434 18.19 43.29 -13.97
CA GLU A 434 17.93 44.43 -14.86
C GLU A 434 18.06 44.00 -16.33
N HIS A 435 19.15 43.32 -16.68
CA HIS A 435 19.38 42.81 -18.03
C HIS A 435 18.30 41.82 -18.49
N TYR A 436 17.88 40.90 -17.62
CA TYR A 436 16.77 39.99 -17.93
C TYR A 436 15.49 40.78 -18.20
N THR A 437 15.12 41.74 -17.34
CA THR A 437 13.88 42.53 -17.53
C THR A 437 13.87 43.33 -18.84
N MET A 438 15.03 43.75 -19.34
CA MET A 438 15.15 44.46 -20.63
C MET A 438 15.16 43.52 -21.84
N SER A 439 15.39 42.23 -21.64
CA SER A 439 15.42 41.23 -22.71
C SER A 439 14.04 41.00 -23.33
N ILE A 440 13.99 40.39 -24.52
CA ILE A 440 12.71 40.03 -25.14
C ILE A 440 11.90 39.07 -24.26
N HIS A 441 12.59 38.20 -23.51
CA HIS A 441 11.95 37.30 -22.57
C HIS A 441 11.37 38.05 -21.37
N GLY A 442 12.13 38.96 -20.77
CA GLY A 442 11.65 39.79 -19.66
C GLY A 442 10.47 40.68 -20.05
N LYS A 443 10.54 41.33 -21.22
CA LYS A 443 9.43 42.15 -21.74
C LYS A 443 8.20 41.31 -22.09
N GLY A 444 8.40 40.15 -22.73
CA GLY A 444 7.31 39.21 -23.02
C GLY A 444 6.59 38.78 -21.75
N LEU A 445 7.33 38.43 -20.71
CA LEU A 445 6.77 37.99 -19.43
C LEU A 445 6.12 39.14 -18.64
N LEU A 446 6.83 40.25 -18.45
CA LEU A 446 6.45 41.30 -17.48
C LEU A 446 5.59 42.41 -18.09
N GLU A 447 5.81 42.77 -19.35
CA GLU A 447 5.05 43.82 -20.02
C GLU A 447 3.87 43.25 -20.82
N SER A 448 4.09 42.11 -21.49
CA SER A 448 3.06 41.47 -22.33
C SER A 448 2.26 40.37 -21.61
N GLY A 449 2.66 39.99 -20.38
CA GLY A 449 1.96 38.98 -19.58
C GLY A 449 2.05 37.54 -20.10
N LEU A 450 2.98 37.25 -21.00
CA LEU A 450 3.14 35.94 -21.63
C LEU A 450 3.88 34.98 -20.70
N THR A 451 3.14 34.18 -19.92
CA THR A 451 3.70 33.22 -18.95
C THR A 451 4.44 32.05 -19.57
N VAL A 452 4.28 31.84 -20.88
CA VAL A 452 5.05 30.86 -21.68
C VAL A 452 6.45 31.34 -22.03
N THR A 453 6.80 32.58 -21.68
CA THR A 453 8.11 33.17 -22.00
C THR A 453 9.17 32.66 -21.03
N ALA A 454 10.36 32.37 -21.54
CA ALA A 454 11.45 31.83 -20.73
C ALA A 454 11.84 32.76 -19.57
N THR A 455 12.09 32.13 -18.44
CA THR A 455 12.49 32.69 -17.15
C THR A 455 13.90 32.20 -16.78
N CYS A 456 14.37 32.55 -15.57
CA CYS A 456 15.66 32.11 -15.08
C CYS A 456 15.78 30.58 -15.05
N THR A 457 14.71 29.88 -14.64
CA THR A 457 14.72 28.42 -14.42
C THR A 457 14.69 27.62 -15.71
N ASP A 458 14.12 28.17 -16.78
CA ASP A 458 14.10 27.51 -18.11
C ASP A 458 15.50 27.39 -18.70
N CYS A 459 16.38 28.36 -18.37
CA CYS A 459 17.78 28.31 -18.77
C CYS A 459 18.63 27.57 -17.74
N HIS A 460 18.47 27.85 -16.44
CA HIS A 460 19.39 27.38 -15.40
C HIS A 460 18.97 26.09 -14.68
N SER A 461 17.81 25.51 -14.98
CA SER A 461 17.12 24.51 -14.15
C SER A 461 16.70 25.07 -12.78
N PRO A 462 15.49 24.75 -12.28
CA PRO A 462 15.02 25.23 -10.97
C PRO A 462 15.74 24.58 -9.78
N HIS A 463 16.19 23.34 -9.92
CA HIS A 463 16.82 22.56 -8.85
C HIS A 463 18.23 22.07 -9.20
N LYS A 464 18.71 22.18 -10.45
CA LYS A 464 20.05 21.71 -10.85
C LYS A 464 20.87 22.81 -11.51
N GLU A 465 20.90 23.98 -10.89
CA GLU A 465 21.63 25.14 -11.40
C GLU A 465 23.15 24.95 -11.29
N LEU A 466 23.75 24.56 -12.42
CA LEU A 466 25.18 24.33 -12.55
C LEU A 466 25.86 25.50 -13.27
N PRO A 467 27.13 25.81 -12.94
CA PRO A 467 27.86 26.87 -13.62
C PRO A 467 28.09 26.53 -15.10
N ARG A 468 28.18 27.55 -15.96
CA ARG A 468 28.41 27.41 -17.42
C ARG A 468 29.59 26.49 -17.80
N SER A 469 30.63 26.45 -16.96
CA SER A 469 31.82 25.63 -17.18
C SER A 469 31.56 24.14 -16.98
N ASP A 470 30.50 23.78 -16.26
CA ASP A 470 30.11 22.42 -16.02
C ASP A 470 29.49 21.81 -17.29
N PRO A 471 29.96 20.66 -17.78
CA PRO A 471 29.43 20.02 -18.98
C PRO A 471 27.96 19.57 -18.84
N ASP A 472 27.48 19.33 -17.62
CA ASP A 472 26.10 18.92 -17.34
C ASP A 472 25.15 20.11 -17.17
N SER A 473 25.68 21.34 -17.14
CA SER A 473 24.86 22.56 -17.08
C SER A 473 24.05 22.72 -18.36
N THR A 474 22.77 23.05 -18.23
CA THR A 474 21.87 23.40 -19.35
C THR A 474 22.42 24.59 -20.16
N ILE A 475 23.11 25.53 -19.50
CA ILE A 475 23.74 26.68 -20.17
C ILE A 475 25.19 26.42 -20.60
N SER A 476 25.69 25.18 -20.51
CA SER A 476 27.03 24.85 -20.98
C SER A 476 27.14 25.11 -22.48
N LYS A 477 28.37 25.30 -22.98
CA LYS A 477 28.60 25.49 -24.42
C LYS A 477 28.04 24.36 -25.28
N ARG A 478 27.95 23.14 -24.73
CA ARG A 478 27.43 21.96 -25.42
C ARG A 478 25.91 21.88 -25.41
N ASN A 479 25.27 22.38 -24.35
CA ASN A 479 23.85 22.16 -24.09
C ASN A 479 22.97 23.36 -24.44
N ILE A 480 23.52 24.58 -24.45
CA ILE A 480 22.74 25.82 -24.59
C ILE A 480 21.82 25.85 -25.81
N ALA A 481 22.27 25.31 -26.95
CA ALA A 481 21.44 25.27 -28.16
C ALA A 481 20.21 24.37 -27.98
N ALA A 482 20.37 23.22 -27.32
CA ALA A 482 19.28 22.31 -27.00
C ALA A 482 18.33 22.91 -25.97
N THR A 483 18.85 23.65 -24.98
CA THR A 483 18.03 24.40 -24.01
C THR A 483 17.15 25.43 -24.70
N CYS A 484 17.69 26.26 -25.60
CA CYS A 484 16.88 27.19 -26.40
C CYS A 484 15.86 26.45 -27.28
N GLY A 485 16.21 25.26 -27.76
CA GLY A 485 15.36 24.42 -28.61
C GLY A 485 14.08 23.91 -27.94
N GLN A 486 14.00 23.94 -26.60
CA GLN A 486 12.78 23.55 -25.88
C GLN A 486 11.57 24.40 -26.26
N CYS A 487 11.79 25.67 -26.62
CA CYS A 487 10.75 26.58 -27.13
C CYS A 487 10.97 26.98 -28.59
N HIS A 488 12.23 27.01 -29.04
CA HIS A 488 12.61 27.41 -30.39
C HIS A 488 13.00 26.22 -31.28
N ASP A 489 12.19 25.17 -31.28
CA ASP A 489 12.50 23.89 -31.92
C ASP A 489 12.89 24.03 -33.40
N GLY A 490 12.09 24.79 -34.18
CA GLY A 490 12.40 25.04 -35.59
C GLY A 490 13.71 25.81 -35.84
N ILE A 491 14.18 26.62 -34.87
CA ILE A 491 15.51 27.27 -34.93
C ILE A 491 16.59 26.26 -34.56
N TYR A 492 16.33 25.43 -33.55
CA TYR A 492 17.25 24.40 -33.11
C TYR A 492 17.52 23.36 -34.21
N GLU A 493 16.50 22.95 -34.96
CA GLU A 493 16.65 22.08 -36.13
C GLU A 493 17.58 22.70 -37.18
N GLN A 494 17.40 23.98 -37.51
CA GLN A 494 18.27 24.70 -38.44
C GLN A 494 19.70 24.80 -37.91
N TYR A 495 19.88 25.08 -36.61
CA TYR A 495 21.20 25.12 -35.97
C TYR A 495 21.91 23.76 -36.07
N GLN A 496 21.20 22.66 -35.80
CA GLN A 496 21.73 21.29 -35.90
C GLN A 496 22.11 20.88 -37.31
N GLN A 497 21.60 21.55 -38.34
CA GLN A 497 21.99 21.34 -39.73
C GLN A 497 23.11 22.31 -40.19
N SER A 498 23.42 23.33 -39.38
CA SER A 498 24.42 24.33 -39.71
C SER A 498 25.85 23.88 -39.43
N VAL A 499 26.81 24.61 -40.00
CA VAL A 499 28.25 24.43 -39.76
C VAL A 499 28.70 24.69 -38.32
N HIS A 500 27.81 25.22 -37.48
CA HIS A 500 28.04 25.57 -36.08
C HIS A 500 27.65 24.46 -35.10
N SER A 501 27.15 23.32 -35.59
CA SER A 501 26.81 22.14 -34.78
C SER A 501 27.67 20.94 -35.16
N VAL A 502 27.82 19.99 -34.24
CA VAL A 502 28.53 18.73 -34.49
C VAL A 502 27.82 17.90 -35.58
N ARG A 503 26.49 17.98 -35.67
CA ARG A 503 25.71 17.21 -36.64
C ARG A 503 25.85 17.77 -38.06
N GLY A 504 25.76 19.09 -38.23
CA GLY A 504 25.95 19.76 -39.52
C GLY A 504 27.43 19.89 -39.94
N ASN A 505 28.36 19.71 -39.01
CA ASN A 505 29.79 19.70 -39.26
C ASN A 505 30.53 18.76 -38.28
N PRO A 506 30.68 17.47 -38.64
CA PRO A 506 31.32 16.47 -37.77
C PRO A 506 32.78 16.78 -37.40
N ASP A 507 33.46 17.60 -38.21
CA ASP A 507 34.84 18.06 -37.95
C ASP A 507 34.92 19.29 -37.03
N TYR A 508 33.79 19.83 -36.55
CA TYR A 508 33.74 21.09 -35.81
C TYR A 508 34.64 21.10 -34.56
N GLU A 509 34.62 20.03 -33.77
CA GLU A 509 35.46 19.85 -32.57
C GLU A 509 36.96 19.78 -32.93
N SER A 510 37.31 19.10 -34.03
CA SER A 510 38.70 18.91 -34.46
C SER A 510 39.34 20.15 -35.10
N ARG A 511 38.52 21.06 -35.64
CA ARG A 511 38.96 22.36 -36.19
C ARG A 511 39.11 23.44 -35.14
N ARG A 512 38.32 23.40 -34.05
CA ARG A 512 38.40 24.36 -32.94
C ARG A 512 39.69 24.24 -32.11
N LEU A 513 40.33 23.07 -32.10
CA LEU A 513 41.63 22.86 -31.45
C LEU A 513 42.83 23.43 -32.24
N ARG A 514 42.61 23.92 -33.49
CA ARG A 514 43.67 24.49 -34.35
C ARG A 514 43.61 26.02 -34.49
N GLY A 515 42.92 26.72 -33.59
CA GLY A 515 42.79 28.18 -33.60
C GLY A 515 42.69 28.75 -32.21
#